data_AF-A0A7S4DIM1-F1
#
_entry.id   AF-A0A7S4DIM1-F1
#
_cell.length_a   1.000
_cell.length_b   1.000
_cell.length_c   1.000
_cell.angle_alpha   90.00
_cell.angle_beta   90.00
_cell.angle_gamma   90.00
#
_symmetry.space_group_name_H-M   'P 1'
#
loop_
_entity.id
_entity.type
_entity.pdbx_description
1 polymer ?
#
loop_
_entity_poly.entity_id
_entity_poly.type
_entity_poly.pdbx_seq_one_letter_code
_entity_poly.pdbx_strand_id
1 'polypeptide(L)'
;MKNRLNDGGVSLIHSSVLLSDRKDDMRQKAAEYFEEKRIMPLLQKLTALLVHEKPENPRQFLIEKLKQMKEAKISPEDFSSSLMTDEDLAVVFKTMDVNDRGEISTSQCKQGLLSLGVPEGEISLDMQDKTKMYSVEEFKKMAASGLKTI
;
A
#
# COMPACT_ATOMS: atom_id res chain seq x y z
N MET A 1 39.72 62.30 -1.86
CA MET A 1 40.70 61.20 -1.84
C MET A 1 39.97 59.88 -2.06
N LYS A 2 40.18 59.25 -3.22
CA LYS A 2 39.66 57.91 -3.55
C LYS A 2 40.71 56.88 -3.12
N ASN A 3 40.40 56.01 -2.17
CA ASN A 3 41.14 54.77 -1.88
C ASN A 3 40.08 53.66 -1.89
N ARG A 4 39.93 52.87 -2.96
CA ARG A 4 40.75 51.72 -3.37
C ARG A 4 40.92 50.74 -2.21
N LEU A 5 40.15 49.64 -2.24
CA LEU A 5 40.52 48.26 -1.88
C LEU A 5 39.34 47.34 -2.28
N ASN A 6 39.18 47.11 -3.60
CA ASN A 6 38.39 46.02 -4.18
C ASN A 6 39.36 44.96 -4.75
N ASP A 7 40.33 44.51 -3.95
CA ASP A 7 41.26 43.43 -4.32
C ASP A 7 41.08 42.27 -3.34
N GLY A 8 40.13 41.40 -3.67
CA GLY A 8 39.77 40.24 -2.87
C GLY A 8 38.53 39.59 -3.45
N GLY A 9 38.67 39.02 -4.65
CA GLY A 9 37.60 38.33 -5.37
C GLY A 9 37.07 37.11 -4.63
N VAL A 10 36.20 37.32 -3.66
CA VAL A 10 35.26 36.29 -3.20
C VAL A 10 33.86 36.75 -3.57
N SER A 11 33.45 36.28 -4.74
CA SER A 11 32.14 36.50 -5.32
C SER A 11 31.08 35.84 -4.42
N LEU A 12 30.43 36.63 -3.56
CA LEU A 12 29.33 36.22 -2.67
C LEU A 12 28.02 35.86 -3.42
N ILE A 13 28.06 35.78 -4.75
CA ILE A 13 26.90 35.53 -5.62
C ILE A 13 26.71 34.06 -6.00
N HIS A 14 27.47 33.11 -5.44
CA HIS A 14 27.32 31.68 -5.77
C HIS A 14 26.73 30.79 -4.67
N SER A 15 26.44 31.31 -3.47
CA SER A 15 25.94 30.48 -2.36
C SER A 15 24.44 30.20 -2.43
N SER A 16 23.61 31.16 -2.85
CA SER A 16 22.16 30.97 -2.94
C SER A 16 21.76 29.96 -4.02
N VAL A 17 22.44 29.98 -5.17
CA VAL A 17 22.21 29.05 -6.29
C VAL A 17 22.66 27.63 -5.94
N LEU A 18 23.81 27.47 -5.27
CA LEU A 18 24.29 26.15 -4.82
C LEU A 18 23.44 25.55 -3.68
N LEU A 19 22.77 26.38 -2.88
CA LEU A 19 21.89 25.91 -1.81
C LEU A 19 20.51 25.49 -2.33
N SER A 20 19.98 26.14 -3.37
CA SER A 20 18.77 25.68 -4.06
C SER A 20 19.00 24.34 -4.75
N ASP A 21 20.09 24.20 -5.53
CA ASP A 21 20.39 22.96 -6.25
C ASP A 21 20.61 21.77 -5.29
N ARG A 22 21.27 21.98 -4.15
CA ARG A 22 21.40 20.93 -3.11
C ARG A 22 20.07 20.57 -2.46
N LYS A 23 19.21 21.56 -2.19
CA LYS A 23 17.92 21.32 -1.56
C LYS A 23 17.00 20.52 -2.49
N ASP A 24 17.08 20.78 -3.78
CA ASP A 24 16.32 20.04 -4.79
C ASP A 24 16.87 18.62 -4.99
N ASP A 25 18.19 18.42 -5.00
CA ASP A 25 18.83 17.09 -4.99
C ASP A 25 18.47 16.26 -3.73
N MET A 26 18.45 16.88 -2.54
CA MET A 26 18.03 16.21 -1.31
C MET A 26 16.55 15.81 -1.32
N ARG A 27 15.69 16.67 -1.86
CA ARG A 27 14.26 16.38 -2.02
C ARG A 27 14.03 15.22 -2.97
N GLN A 28 14.75 15.20 -4.09
CA GLN A 28 14.67 14.12 -5.06
C GLN A 28 15.12 12.80 -4.43
N LYS A 29 16.27 12.76 -3.76
CA LYS A 29 16.75 11.55 -3.06
C LYS A 29 15.78 11.05 -1.99
N ALA A 30 15.12 11.96 -1.27
CA ALA A 30 14.10 11.59 -0.31
C ALA A 30 12.85 10.99 -0.99
N ALA A 31 12.42 11.55 -2.12
CA ALA A 31 11.30 11.03 -2.90
C ALA A 31 11.61 9.63 -3.45
N GLU A 32 12.79 9.44 -4.02
CA GLU A 32 13.27 8.15 -4.52
C GLU A 32 13.31 7.10 -3.40
N TYR A 33 13.80 7.46 -2.21
CA TYR A 33 13.77 6.56 -1.05
C TYR A 33 12.35 6.21 -0.60
N PHE A 34 11.42 7.17 -0.58
CA PHE A 34 10.03 6.95 -0.20
C PHE A 34 9.32 5.98 -1.16
N GLU A 35 9.63 6.11 -2.45
CA GLU A 35 9.13 5.23 -3.50
C GLU A 35 9.75 3.83 -3.42
N GLU A 36 11.09 3.75 -3.41
CA GLU A 36 11.85 2.49 -3.34
C GLU A 36 11.47 1.68 -2.10
N LYS A 37 11.32 2.34 -0.94
CA LYS A 37 10.97 1.67 0.32
C LYS A 37 9.47 1.61 0.60
N ARG A 38 8.62 2.07 -0.33
CA ARG A 38 7.14 2.07 -0.21
C ARG A 38 6.67 2.64 1.14
N ILE A 39 7.29 3.74 1.57
CA ILE A 39 7.03 4.36 2.88
C ILE A 39 5.59 4.87 2.99
N MET A 40 5.04 5.41 1.89
CA MET A 40 3.66 5.92 1.89
C MET A 40 2.61 4.81 2.11
N PRO A 41 2.62 3.69 1.34
CA PRO A 41 1.79 2.51 1.64
C PRO A 41 1.97 2.00 3.07
N LEU A 42 3.22 1.95 3.57
CA LEU A 42 3.52 1.56 4.95
C LEU A 42 2.72 2.38 5.96
N LEU A 43 2.82 3.71 5.85
CA LEU A 43 2.15 4.63 6.75
C LEU A 43 0.61 4.56 6.62
N GLN A 44 0.08 4.39 5.40
CA GLN A 44 -1.36 4.27 5.18
C GLN A 44 -1.96 3.08 5.94
N LYS A 45 -1.37 1.89 5.82
CA LYS A 45 -1.84 0.70 6.55
C LYS A 45 -1.68 0.85 8.06
N LEU A 46 -0.55 1.36 8.54
CA LEU A 46 -0.33 1.56 9.98
C LEU A 46 -1.38 2.52 10.56
N THR A 47 -1.72 3.56 9.81
CA THR A 47 -2.79 4.50 10.17
C THR A 47 -4.16 3.83 10.13
N ALA A 48 -4.44 3.03 9.09
CA ALA A 48 -5.68 2.27 8.99
C ALA A 48 -5.85 1.28 10.16
N LEU A 49 -4.78 0.58 10.55
CA LEU A 49 -4.76 -0.32 11.71
C LEU A 49 -5.07 0.43 13.01
N LEU A 50 -4.50 1.63 13.21
CA LEU A 50 -4.80 2.43 14.39
C LEU A 50 -6.27 2.88 14.45
N VAL A 51 -6.85 3.27 13.31
CA VAL A 51 -8.26 3.67 13.21
C VAL A 51 -9.19 2.49 13.45
N HIS A 52 -8.81 1.30 12.97
CA HIS A 52 -9.59 0.07 13.10
C HIS A 52 -9.55 -0.50 14.52
N GLU A 53 -8.35 -0.76 15.05
CA GLU A 53 -8.14 -1.47 16.32
C GLU A 53 -8.30 -0.56 17.54
N LYS A 54 -8.08 0.76 17.38
CA LYS A 54 -8.15 1.76 18.45
C LYS A 54 -7.47 1.32 19.76
N PRO A 55 -6.20 0.91 19.71
CA PRO A 55 -5.50 0.38 20.89
C PRO A 55 -5.32 1.46 21.96
N GLU A 56 -5.33 1.04 23.22
CA GLU A 56 -5.12 1.93 24.38
C GLU A 56 -3.73 2.60 24.35
N ASN A 57 -2.72 1.90 23.81
CA ASN A 57 -1.37 2.43 23.60
C ASN A 57 -0.95 2.34 22.11
N PRO A 58 -1.29 3.35 21.28
CA PRO A 58 -0.99 3.37 19.85
C PRO A 58 0.48 3.18 19.50
N ARG A 59 1.38 3.78 20.29
CA ARG A 59 2.82 3.71 20.04
C ARG A 59 3.34 2.29 20.23
N GLN A 60 2.98 1.64 21.33
CA GLN A 60 3.42 0.27 21.61
C GLN A 60 2.88 -0.70 20.56
N PHE A 61 1.60 -0.56 20.20
CA PHE A 61 0.96 -1.36 19.15
C PHE A 61 1.70 -1.24 17.80
N LEU A 62 2.02 -0.03 17.36
CA LEU A 62 2.77 0.18 16.11
C LEU A 62 4.18 -0.43 16.15
N ILE A 63 4.87 -0.35 17.29
CA ILE A 63 6.19 -0.96 17.47
C ILE A 63 6.10 -2.48 17.29
N GLU A 64 5.10 -3.11 17.90
CA GLU A 64 4.89 -4.56 17.80
C GLU A 64 4.56 -4.99 16.37
N LYS A 65 3.68 -4.25 15.67
CA LYS A 65 3.37 -4.53 14.26
C LYS A 65 4.60 -4.41 13.37
N LEU A 66 5.41 -3.36 13.53
CA LEU A 66 6.65 -3.19 12.77
C LEU A 66 7.70 -4.28 13.08
N LYS A 67 7.78 -4.75 14.33
CA LYS A 67 8.64 -5.89 14.71
C LYS A 67 8.19 -7.18 14.03
N GLN A 68 6.89 -7.50 14.12
CA GLN A 68 6.32 -8.68 13.46
C GLN A 68 6.59 -8.67 11.96
N MET A 69 6.42 -7.52 11.30
CA MET A 69 6.73 -7.36 9.87
C MET A 69 8.20 -7.61 9.56
N LYS A 70 9.11 -7.07 10.38
CA LYS A 70 10.55 -7.25 10.22
C LYS A 70 10.95 -8.72 10.40
N GLU A 71 10.38 -9.40 11.38
CA GLU A 71 10.65 -10.82 11.68
C GLU A 71 10.13 -11.75 10.59
N ALA A 72 8.91 -11.49 10.11
CA ALA A 72 8.29 -12.24 9.02
C ALA A 72 8.92 -11.95 7.64
N LYS A 73 9.89 -11.03 7.55
CA LYS A 73 10.52 -10.56 6.30
C LYS A 73 9.48 -10.19 5.24
N ILE A 74 8.35 -9.63 5.68
CA ILE A 74 7.29 -9.19 4.77
C ILE A 74 7.89 -8.08 3.90
N SER A 75 7.91 -8.32 2.60
CA SER A 75 8.41 -7.31 1.68
C SER A 75 7.46 -6.10 1.69
N PRO A 76 7.95 -4.88 1.43
CA PRO A 76 7.07 -3.74 1.20
C PRO A 76 6.11 -3.94 0.01
N GLU A 77 6.38 -4.91 -0.87
CA GLU A 77 5.51 -5.32 -1.99
C GLU A 77 4.34 -6.22 -1.54
N ASP A 78 4.55 -7.02 -0.49
CA ASP A 78 3.52 -7.84 0.14
C ASP A 78 2.62 -7.03 1.08
N PHE A 79 3.03 -5.79 1.34
CA PHE A 79 2.31 -4.87 2.20
C PHE A 79 1.13 -4.25 1.45
N SER A 80 0.04 -5.02 1.34
CA SER A 80 -1.24 -4.54 0.82
C SER A 80 -1.81 -3.45 1.74
N SER A 81 -2.41 -2.43 1.13
CA SER A 81 -3.23 -1.40 1.79
C SER A 81 -4.45 -2.00 2.50
N SER A 82 -4.90 -3.18 2.06
CA SER A 82 -6.07 -3.86 2.61
C SER A 82 -5.85 -4.36 4.03
N LEU A 83 -6.79 -4.07 4.93
CA LEU A 83 -6.85 -4.63 6.29
C LEU A 83 -7.37 -6.08 6.35
N MET A 84 -7.88 -6.62 5.23
CA MET A 84 -8.51 -7.93 5.20
C MET A 84 -7.52 -9.06 5.50
N THR A 85 -7.92 -9.95 6.40
CA THR A 85 -7.23 -11.19 6.73
C THR A 85 -7.73 -12.36 5.88
N ASP A 86 -7.01 -13.48 5.89
CA ASP A 86 -7.45 -14.71 5.23
C ASP A 86 -8.77 -15.24 5.80
N GLU A 87 -9.02 -15.00 7.10
CA GLU A 87 -10.29 -15.26 7.77
C GLU A 87 -11.41 -14.36 7.23
N ASP A 88 -11.17 -13.06 7.08
CA ASP A 88 -12.17 -12.12 6.53
C ASP A 88 -12.57 -12.51 5.10
N LEU A 89 -11.59 -12.88 4.27
CA LEU A 89 -11.84 -13.35 2.91
C LEU A 89 -12.66 -14.65 2.90
N ALA A 90 -12.40 -15.56 3.84
CA ALA A 90 -13.18 -16.80 3.98
C ALA A 90 -14.62 -16.52 4.41
N VAL A 91 -14.84 -15.53 5.28
CA VAL A 91 -16.19 -15.10 5.69
C VAL A 91 -16.96 -14.52 4.50
N VAL A 92 -16.33 -13.68 3.68
CA VAL A 92 -16.98 -13.15 2.47
C VAL A 92 -17.30 -14.26 1.48
N PHE A 93 -16.38 -15.19 1.25
CA PHE A 93 -16.64 -16.36 0.42
C PHE A 93 -17.85 -17.14 0.93
N LYS A 94 -17.89 -17.44 2.23
CA LYS A 94 -19.01 -18.18 2.84
C LYS A 94 -20.34 -17.44 2.69
N THR A 95 -20.32 -16.12 2.73
CA THR A 95 -21.53 -15.30 2.48
C THR A 95 -22.02 -15.44 1.04
N MET A 96 -21.11 -15.69 0.09
CA MET A 96 -21.46 -15.95 -1.32
C MET A 96 -21.87 -17.41 -1.56
N ASP A 97 -21.26 -18.36 -0.86
CA ASP A 97 -21.58 -19.79 -0.91
C ASP A 97 -22.77 -20.17 -0.01
N VAL A 98 -23.93 -19.60 -0.31
CA VAL A 98 -25.18 -19.81 0.47
C VAL A 98 -25.60 -21.29 0.57
N ASN A 99 -25.12 -22.14 -0.34
CA ASN A 99 -25.45 -23.56 -0.37
C ASN A 99 -24.39 -24.46 0.28
N ASP A 100 -23.33 -23.89 0.88
CA ASP A 100 -22.20 -24.60 1.49
C ASP A 100 -21.61 -25.70 0.56
N ARG A 101 -21.45 -25.38 -0.74
CA ARG A 101 -20.92 -26.32 -1.73
C ARG A 101 -19.39 -26.34 -1.79
N GLY A 102 -18.73 -25.38 -1.14
CA GLY A 102 -17.31 -25.12 -1.25
C GLY A 102 -16.91 -24.37 -2.53
N GLU A 103 -17.90 -23.99 -3.36
CA GLU A 103 -17.70 -23.37 -4.67
C GLU A 103 -18.78 -22.33 -4.98
N ILE A 104 -18.37 -21.22 -5.58
CA ILE A 104 -19.25 -20.11 -6.00
C ILE A 104 -19.20 -19.90 -7.51
N SER A 105 -20.31 -19.44 -8.10
CA SER A 105 -20.37 -19.13 -9.54
C SER A 105 -19.59 -17.87 -9.89
N THR A 106 -19.33 -17.64 -11.18
CA THR A 106 -18.70 -16.41 -11.69
C THR A 106 -19.40 -15.13 -11.20
N SER A 107 -20.74 -15.10 -11.16
CA SER A 107 -21.48 -13.93 -10.70
C SER A 107 -21.32 -13.70 -9.19
N GLN A 108 -21.33 -14.78 -8.41
CA GLN A 108 -21.12 -14.72 -6.96
C GLN A 108 -19.69 -14.30 -6.63
N CYS A 109 -18.70 -14.83 -7.37
CA CYS A 109 -17.31 -14.42 -7.24
C CYS A 109 -17.13 -12.93 -7.55
N LYS A 110 -17.71 -12.43 -8.65
CA LYS A 110 -17.66 -10.99 -8.99
C LYS A 110 -18.27 -10.15 -7.86
N GLN A 111 -19.44 -10.52 -7.36
CA GLN A 111 -20.11 -9.79 -6.28
C GLN A 111 -19.30 -9.80 -4.98
N GLY A 112 -18.69 -10.93 -4.61
CA GLY A 112 -17.81 -11.02 -3.45
C GLY A 112 -16.55 -10.16 -3.57
N LEU A 113 -15.95 -10.09 -4.77
CA LEU A 113 -14.79 -9.21 -5.00
C LEU A 113 -15.18 -7.72 -4.93
N LEU A 114 -16.34 -7.36 -5.49
CA LEU A 114 -16.86 -5.99 -5.41
C LEU A 114 -17.20 -5.59 -3.96
N SER A 115 -17.76 -6.50 -3.15
CA SER A 115 -18.08 -6.22 -1.75
C SER A 115 -16.83 -6.02 -0.88
N LEU A 116 -15.70 -6.62 -1.28
CA LEU A 116 -14.39 -6.39 -0.69
C LEU A 116 -13.74 -5.06 -1.13
N GLY A 117 -14.35 -4.36 -2.09
CA GLY A 117 -13.83 -3.09 -2.60
C GLY A 117 -12.82 -3.23 -3.76
N VAL A 118 -12.70 -4.42 -4.37
CA VAL A 118 -11.90 -4.57 -5.59
C VAL A 118 -12.55 -3.77 -6.73
N PRO A 119 -11.84 -2.85 -7.39
CA PRO A 119 -12.39 -2.08 -8.51
C PRO A 119 -12.83 -3.01 -9.65
N GLU A 120 -13.96 -2.71 -10.28
CA GLU A 120 -14.51 -3.57 -11.35
C GLU A 120 -13.52 -3.78 -12.52
N GLY A 121 -12.68 -2.79 -12.82
CA GLY A 121 -11.65 -2.87 -13.86
C GLY A 121 -10.52 -3.87 -13.57
N GLU A 122 -10.32 -4.24 -12.30
CA GLU A 122 -9.28 -5.20 -11.88
C GLU A 122 -9.82 -6.65 -11.81
N ILE A 123 -11.14 -6.84 -11.97
CA ILE A 123 -11.77 -8.15 -11.89
C ILE A 123 -11.66 -8.87 -13.24
N SER A 124 -10.70 -9.79 -13.34
CA SER A 124 -10.53 -10.66 -14.52
C SER A 124 -11.37 -11.94 -14.39
N LEU A 125 -12.65 -11.85 -14.77
CA LEU A 125 -13.58 -12.98 -14.82
C LEU A 125 -14.24 -13.07 -16.19
N ASP A 126 -14.32 -14.28 -16.75
CA ASP A 126 -15.10 -14.51 -17.97
C ASP A 126 -16.59 -14.66 -17.62
N MET A 127 -17.33 -13.58 -17.79
CA MET A 127 -18.77 -13.54 -17.51
C MET A 127 -19.62 -14.37 -18.48
N GLN A 128 -19.04 -14.86 -19.58
CA GLN A 128 -19.74 -15.70 -20.56
C GLN A 128 -19.74 -17.17 -20.14
N ASP A 129 -18.73 -17.62 -19.41
CA ASP A 129 -18.67 -18.95 -18.82
C ASP A 129 -19.45 -19.00 -17.50
N LYS A 130 -20.69 -19.49 -17.59
CA LYS A 130 -21.58 -19.72 -16.43
C LYS A 130 -21.36 -21.07 -15.75
N THR A 131 -20.57 -21.95 -16.36
CA THR A 131 -20.27 -23.28 -15.81
C THR A 131 -19.06 -23.26 -14.91
N LYS A 132 -18.22 -22.25 -15.04
CA LYS A 132 -17.07 -22.05 -14.17
C LYS A 132 -17.51 -21.77 -12.73
N MET A 133 -16.90 -22.55 -11.85
CA MET A 133 -17.04 -22.45 -10.41
C MET A 133 -15.68 -22.06 -9.82
N TYR A 134 -15.70 -21.37 -8.69
CA TYR A 134 -14.51 -20.85 -8.02
C TYR A 134 -14.47 -21.38 -6.60
N SER A 135 -13.35 -21.98 -6.25
CA SER A 135 -13.04 -22.41 -4.88
C SER A 135 -12.67 -21.22 -3.99
N VAL A 136 -12.62 -21.46 -2.68
CA VAL A 136 -12.15 -20.48 -1.67
C VAL A 136 -10.74 -19.99 -2.00
N GLU A 137 -9.85 -20.89 -2.42
CA GLU A 137 -8.45 -20.56 -2.71
C GLU A 137 -8.33 -19.65 -3.94
N GLU A 138 -9.08 -19.93 -5.00
CA GLU A 138 -9.12 -19.07 -6.19
C GLU A 138 -9.70 -17.70 -5.86
N PHE A 139 -10.78 -17.65 -5.07
CA PHE A 139 -11.38 -16.40 -4.60
C PHE A 139 -10.38 -15.56 -3.81
N LYS A 140 -9.68 -16.18 -2.82
CA LYS A 140 -8.66 -15.50 -2.02
C LYS A 140 -7.54 -14.94 -2.89
N LYS A 141 -7.07 -15.71 -3.87
CA LYS A 141 -6.01 -15.27 -4.79
C LYS A 141 -6.45 -14.08 -5.64
N MET A 142 -7.69 -14.09 -6.15
CA MET A 142 -8.24 -12.97 -6.92
C MET A 142 -8.44 -11.72 -6.05
N ALA A 143 -8.95 -11.89 -4.83
CA ALA A 143 -9.11 -10.80 -3.87
C ALA A 143 -7.75 -10.18 -3.50
N ALA A 144 -6.74 -11.01 -3.22
CA ALA A 144 -5.39 -10.53 -2.91
C ALA A 144 -4.75 -9.75 -4.06
N SER A 145 -4.93 -10.19 -5.31
CA SER A 145 -4.44 -9.45 -6.47
C SER A 145 -5.19 -8.13 -6.66
N GLY A 146 -6.52 -8.12 -6.59
CA GLY A 146 -7.33 -6.93 -6.80
C GLY A 146 -7.16 -5.86 -5.71
N LEU A 147 -6.87 -6.27 -4.47
CA LEU A 147 -6.63 -5.38 -3.33
C LEU A 147 -5.20 -4.86 -3.24
N LYS A 148 -4.25 -5.41 -4.01
CA LYS A 148 -2.88 -4.88 -4.10
C LYS A 148 -2.78 -3.62 -4.98
N THR A 149 -3.75 -3.39 -5.85
CA THR A 149 -3.76 -2.29 -6.83
C THR A 149 -4.36 -0.98 -6.27
N ILE A 150 -4.93 -1.00 -5.06
CA ILE A 150 -5.53 0.16 -4.37
C ILE A 150 -4.51 0.83 -3.44
#